data_AF-A0A7L0B2P3-F1
#
_entry.id   AF-A0A7L0B2P3-F1
#
_cell.length_a   1.000
_cell.length_b   1.000
_cell.length_c   1.000
_cell.angle_alpha   90.00
_cell.angle_beta   90.00
_cell.angle_gamma   90.00
#
_symmetry.space_group_name_H-M   'P 1'
#
loop_
_entity.id
_entity.type
_entity.pdbx_description
1 polymer ?
#
loop_
_entity_poly.entity_id
_entity_poly.type
_entity_poly.pdbx_seq_one_letter_code
_entity_poly.pdbx_strand_id
1 'polypeptide(L)'
;DTACKNRPLDLVFIIDSSRSVRPEEFEKVKIFLSKMIDTLDVGERTTRVAVMNYASTVKVEFPLRTYFDKASMKEAISHIEPLSAGTMTGLAIQTAMDEVFTEEMGTRPATFNIPKVVIVVTDGRPQDQVQDVAASARTAGIEIYAVGVDRADMQSLRVMASEPLDEHIFYVETYGVIEKLTSKFRDTFCAVNVCALGTHDCEQVCVSNGGSYLCDCYEGYTLNADKRTCSARDMCAPGRHECDQICVSNNGSYVCECYEGYTLNPDKKTCS
;
A
#
# COMPACT_ATOMS: atom_id res chain seq x y z
N ASP A 1 15.94 0.29 12.61
CA ASP A 1 15.34 1.28 11.68
C ASP A 1 13.83 1.26 11.73
N THR A 2 13.25 2.19 12.49
CA THR A 2 11.81 2.37 12.74
C THR A 2 11.13 3.38 11.80
N ALA A 3 11.87 3.92 10.83
CA ALA A 3 11.41 5.02 9.96
C ALA A 3 10.67 4.56 8.68
N CYS A 4 10.74 3.26 8.34
CA CYS A 4 10.10 2.72 7.14
C CYS A 4 8.78 2.05 7.50
N LYS A 5 7.65 2.65 7.09
CA LYS A 5 6.36 1.97 7.08
C LYS A 5 5.90 1.89 5.64
N ASN A 6 5.64 0.69 5.14
CA ASN A 6 5.12 0.53 3.78
C ASN A 6 3.73 1.18 3.70
N ARG A 7 3.49 1.95 2.64
CA ARG A 7 2.12 2.42 2.35
C ARG A 7 1.23 1.18 2.15
N PRO A 8 -0.05 1.19 2.55
CA PRO A 8 -0.98 0.13 2.17
C PRO A 8 -1.08 0.04 0.64
N LEU A 9 -0.85 -1.14 0.09
CA LEU A 9 -0.84 -1.42 -1.37
C LEU A 9 -1.67 -2.66 -1.69
N ASP A 10 -2.31 -2.70 -2.85
CA ASP A 10 -2.81 -3.94 -3.45
C ASP A 10 -1.77 -4.41 -4.46
N LEU A 11 -0.92 -5.36 -4.05
CA LEU A 11 0.27 -5.79 -4.77
C LEU A 11 0.07 -7.17 -5.40
N VAL A 12 0.29 -7.28 -6.71
CA VAL A 12 0.22 -8.54 -7.45
C VAL A 12 1.60 -8.88 -8.00
N PHE A 13 2.11 -10.06 -7.66
CA PHE A 13 3.30 -10.62 -8.31
C PHE A 13 2.86 -11.51 -9.48
N ILE A 14 3.36 -11.21 -10.67
CA ILE A 14 3.18 -12.03 -11.86
C ILE A 14 4.52 -12.69 -12.16
N ILE A 15 4.63 -14.00 -11.92
CA ILE A 15 5.87 -14.76 -12.09
C ILE A 15 5.82 -15.64 -13.32
N ASP A 16 6.83 -15.49 -14.17
CA ASP A 16 7.07 -16.33 -15.32
C ASP A 16 7.57 -17.72 -14.87
N SER A 17 6.85 -18.76 -15.26
CA SER A 17 7.25 -20.17 -15.12
C SER A 17 7.25 -20.90 -16.47
N SER A 18 7.43 -20.15 -17.55
CA SER A 18 7.58 -20.70 -18.88
C SER A 18 8.82 -21.59 -19.00
N ARG A 19 8.93 -22.32 -20.11
CA ARG A 19 9.99 -23.29 -20.34
C ARG A 19 11.41 -22.68 -20.34
N SER A 20 11.56 -21.37 -20.56
CA SER A 20 12.88 -20.71 -20.49
C SER A 20 13.43 -20.70 -19.06
N VAL A 21 12.55 -20.60 -18.07
CA VAL A 21 12.87 -20.58 -16.65
C VAL A 21 13.12 -22.01 -16.17
N ARG A 22 14.37 -22.32 -15.82
CA ARG A 22 14.71 -23.66 -15.32
C ARG A 22 14.19 -23.87 -13.90
N PRO A 23 13.95 -25.12 -13.46
CA PRO A 23 13.47 -25.40 -12.11
C PRO A 23 14.32 -24.73 -11.01
N GLU A 24 15.65 -24.76 -11.13
CA GLU A 24 16.57 -24.11 -10.19
C GLU A 24 16.52 -22.57 -10.21
N GLU A 25 16.06 -21.98 -11.31
CA GLU A 25 15.86 -20.53 -11.45
C GLU A 25 14.50 -20.13 -10.87
N PHE A 26 13.47 -20.95 -11.10
CA PHE A 26 12.16 -20.75 -10.52
C PHE A 26 12.19 -20.79 -8.99
N GLU A 27 12.99 -21.69 -8.40
CA GLU A 27 13.20 -21.70 -6.95
C GLU A 27 13.84 -20.39 -6.45
N LYS A 28 14.72 -19.75 -7.22
CA LYS A 28 15.26 -18.42 -6.87
C LYS A 28 14.20 -17.33 -6.92
N VAL A 29 13.24 -17.42 -7.85
CA VAL A 29 12.07 -16.51 -7.89
C VAL A 29 11.22 -16.69 -6.63
N LYS A 30 10.94 -17.93 -6.21
CA LYS A 30 10.19 -18.21 -4.97
C LYS A 30 10.89 -17.66 -3.73
N ILE A 31 12.22 -17.79 -3.66
CA ILE A 31 13.03 -17.20 -2.58
C ILE A 31 12.94 -15.66 -2.62
N PHE A 32 13.04 -15.06 -3.81
CA PHE A 32 12.89 -13.61 -3.97
C PHE A 32 11.54 -13.10 -3.51
N LEU A 33 10.44 -13.74 -3.93
CA LEU A 33 9.09 -13.39 -3.46
C LEU A 33 8.97 -13.50 -1.94
N SER A 34 9.52 -14.56 -1.36
CA SER A 34 9.51 -14.77 0.10
C SER A 34 10.27 -13.66 0.84
N LYS A 35 11.45 -13.28 0.34
CA LYS A 35 12.26 -12.18 0.88
C LYS A 35 11.58 -10.82 0.72
N MET A 36 10.91 -10.60 -0.41
CA MET A 36 10.07 -9.43 -0.64
C MET A 36 8.97 -9.32 0.41
N ILE A 37 8.20 -10.39 0.64
CA ILE A 37 7.14 -10.43 1.66
C ILE A 37 7.67 -10.14 3.06
N ASP A 38 8.88 -10.60 3.40
CA ASP A 38 9.49 -10.30 4.68
C ASP A 38 9.70 -8.79 4.89
N THR A 39 9.94 -8.03 3.82
CA THR A 39 10.07 -6.55 3.89
C THR A 39 8.75 -5.80 3.93
N LEU A 40 7.64 -6.43 3.51
CA LEU A 40 6.34 -5.79 3.43
C LEU A 40 5.63 -5.74 4.79
N ASP A 41 4.77 -4.75 4.99
CA ASP A 41 3.83 -4.73 6.11
C ASP A 41 2.50 -5.30 5.61
N VAL A 42 2.33 -6.61 5.72
CA VAL A 42 1.18 -7.34 5.17
C VAL A 42 0.06 -7.46 6.18
N GLY A 43 -1.19 -7.37 5.71
CA GLY A 43 -2.35 -7.40 6.57
C GLY A 43 -3.60 -6.92 5.87
N GLU A 44 -4.77 -7.15 6.48
CA GLU A 44 -6.06 -6.85 5.87
C GLU A 44 -6.23 -5.35 5.57
N ARG A 45 -5.65 -4.47 6.40
CA ARG A 45 -5.72 -3.01 6.28
C ARG A 45 -4.41 -2.37 5.79
N THR A 46 -3.34 -3.15 5.65
CA THR A 46 -2.02 -2.70 5.19
C THR A 46 -1.78 -3.17 3.77
N THR A 47 -0.70 -3.88 3.45
CA THR A 47 -0.47 -4.40 2.10
C THR A 47 -1.15 -5.76 1.92
N ARG A 48 -1.95 -5.88 0.86
CA ARG A 48 -2.53 -7.13 0.39
C ARG A 48 -1.71 -7.65 -0.77
N VAL A 49 -1.45 -8.96 -0.78
CA VAL A 49 -0.58 -9.59 -1.79
C VAL A 49 -1.35 -10.68 -2.51
N ALA A 50 -1.24 -10.70 -3.84
CA ALA A 50 -1.63 -11.83 -4.68
C ALA A 50 -0.42 -12.33 -5.45
N VAL A 51 -0.44 -13.61 -5.79
CA VAL A 51 0.60 -14.23 -6.62
C VAL A 51 -0.08 -14.95 -7.79
N MET A 52 0.39 -14.64 -8.99
CA MET A 52 -0.01 -15.26 -10.24
C MET A 52 1.21 -15.89 -10.88
N ASN A 53 1.05 -17.14 -11.29
CA ASN A 53 2.05 -17.94 -11.96
C ASN A 53 1.61 -18.16 -13.41
N TYR A 54 2.46 -17.84 -14.39
CA TYR A 54 2.05 -17.92 -15.80
C TYR A 54 3.07 -18.60 -16.70
N ALA A 55 2.54 -19.21 -17.76
CA ALA A 55 3.27 -19.69 -18.93
C ALA A 55 2.37 -19.50 -20.17
N SER A 56 1.90 -20.59 -20.80
CA SER A 56 0.86 -20.52 -21.84
C SER A 56 -0.54 -20.29 -21.25
N THR A 57 -0.71 -20.57 -19.96
CA THR A 57 -1.90 -20.29 -19.18
C THR A 57 -1.51 -19.50 -17.94
N VAL A 58 -2.49 -18.92 -17.26
CA VAL A 58 -2.28 -18.15 -16.04
C VAL A 58 -2.99 -18.88 -14.90
N LYS A 59 -2.29 -19.04 -13.77
CA LYS A 59 -2.83 -19.61 -12.54
C LYS A 59 -2.71 -18.56 -11.43
N VAL A 60 -3.84 -18.18 -10.85
CA VAL A 60 -3.87 -17.38 -9.62
C VAL A 60 -3.56 -18.33 -8.46
N GLU A 61 -2.35 -18.27 -7.92
CA GLU A 61 -1.91 -19.14 -6.82
C GLU A 61 -2.63 -18.76 -5.52
N PHE A 62 -2.78 -17.45 -5.28
CA PHE A 62 -3.74 -16.93 -4.32
C PHE A 62 -4.09 -15.46 -4.61
N PRO A 63 -5.37 -15.05 -4.43
CA PRO A 63 -5.81 -13.66 -4.58
C PRO A 63 -5.55 -12.79 -3.33
N LEU A 64 -5.78 -11.47 -3.47
CA LEU A 64 -5.51 -10.44 -2.45
C LEU A 64 -6.22 -10.65 -1.12
N ARG A 65 -7.34 -11.39 -1.12
CA ARG A 65 -8.15 -11.68 0.08
C ARG A 65 -7.75 -12.93 0.87
N THR A 66 -6.83 -13.75 0.35
CA THR A 66 -6.61 -15.09 0.90
C THR A 66 -5.74 -15.10 2.16
N TYR A 67 -4.58 -14.43 2.10
CA TYR A 67 -3.62 -14.42 3.20
C TYR A 67 -3.36 -13.01 3.67
N PHE A 68 -3.28 -12.83 4.99
CA PHE A 68 -2.97 -11.56 5.64
C PHE A 68 -1.78 -11.67 6.61
N ASP A 69 -1.09 -12.79 6.61
CA ASP A 69 0.10 -13.05 7.41
C ASP A 69 1.25 -13.60 6.55
N LYS A 70 2.47 -13.26 6.95
CA LYS A 70 3.68 -13.61 6.18
C LYS A 70 3.95 -15.12 6.14
N ALA A 71 3.58 -15.87 7.17
CA ALA A 71 3.90 -17.28 7.26
C ALA A 71 3.09 -18.08 6.25
N SER A 72 1.78 -17.86 6.20
CA SER A 72 0.88 -18.51 5.25
C SER A 72 1.20 -18.15 3.80
N MET A 73 1.54 -16.89 3.51
CA MET A 73 1.96 -16.48 2.16
C MET A 73 3.22 -17.21 1.70
N LYS A 74 4.24 -17.29 2.56
CA LYS A 74 5.50 -17.97 2.22
C LYS A 74 5.32 -19.48 2.05
N GLU A 75 4.47 -20.08 2.87
CA GLU A 75 4.08 -21.48 2.73
C GLU A 75 3.35 -21.74 1.40
N ALA A 76 2.40 -20.87 1.04
CA ALA A 76 1.73 -20.98 -0.26
C ALA A 76 2.71 -20.84 -1.43
N ILE A 77 3.65 -19.88 -1.34
CA ILE A 77 4.69 -19.67 -2.36
C ILE A 77 5.60 -20.88 -2.50
N SER A 78 6.02 -21.52 -1.40
CA SER A 78 6.90 -22.69 -1.46
C SER A 78 6.28 -23.88 -2.18
N HIS A 79 4.96 -23.95 -2.26
CA HIS A 79 4.21 -25.01 -2.96
C HIS A 79 3.86 -24.69 -4.42
N ILE A 80 4.25 -23.53 -4.94
CA ILE A 80 4.01 -23.19 -6.34
C ILE A 80 4.85 -24.10 -7.25
N GLU A 81 4.19 -24.73 -8.20
CA GLU A 81 4.78 -25.57 -9.25
C GLU A 81 4.82 -24.81 -10.60
N PRO A 82 5.93 -24.88 -11.36
CA PRO A 82 6.04 -24.18 -12.64
C PRO A 82 5.18 -24.82 -13.73
N LEU A 83 4.56 -24.00 -14.59
CA LEU A 83 3.68 -24.46 -15.66
C LEU A 83 4.43 -24.97 -16.91
N SER A 84 5.69 -24.55 -17.10
CA SER A 84 6.64 -25.10 -18.07
C SER A 84 6.17 -25.11 -19.55
N ALA A 85 5.42 -24.10 -19.96
CA ALA A 85 4.89 -23.96 -21.32
C ALA A 85 5.47 -22.74 -22.07
N GLY A 86 4.69 -22.08 -22.93
CA GLY A 86 5.06 -20.83 -23.60
C GLY A 86 5.04 -19.62 -22.65
N THR A 87 5.14 -18.41 -23.21
CA THR A 87 5.32 -17.17 -22.43
C THR A 87 4.26 -16.14 -22.81
N MET A 88 3.04 -16.27 -22.25
CA MET A 88 1.89 -15.39 -22.53
C MET A 88 1.79 -14.27 -21.49
N THR A 89 2.74 -13.33 -21.53
CA THR A 89 2.83 -12.23 -20.56
C THR A 89 1.67 -11.25 -20.69
N GLY A 90 1.17 -11.02 -21.90
CA GLY A 90 0.01 -10.16 -22.14
C GLY A 90 -1.25 -10.73 -21.49
N LEU A 91 -1.48 -12.03 -21.65
CA LEU A 91 -2.55 -12.76 -20.96
C LEU A 91 -2.42 -12.64 -19.44
N ALA A 92 -1.20 -12.75 -18.89
CA ALA A 92 -0.99 -12.62 -17.45
C ALA A 92 -1.37 -11.22 -16.92
N ILE A 93 -1.02 -10.15 -17.65
CA ILE A 93 -1.43 -8.79 -17.29
C ILE A 93 -2.95 -8.63 -17.41
N GLN A 94 -3.57 -9.18 -18.46
CA GLN A 94 -5.02 -9.14 -18.65
C GLN A 94 -5.74 -9.84 -17.50
N THR A 95 -5.33 -11.06 -17.13
CA THR A 95 -5.91 -11.80 -16.00
C THR A 95 -5.75 -11.03 -14.68
N ALA A 96 -4.64 -10.31 -14.49
CA ALA A 96 -4.47 -9.49 -13.30
C ALA A 96 -5.53 -8.38 -13.24
N MET A 97 -5.82 -7.72 -14.36
CA MET A 97 -6.86 -6.69 -14.45
C MET A 97 -8.27 -7.26 -14.23
N ASP A 98 -8.61 -8.33 -14.95
CA ASP A 98 -9.99 -8.79 -15.06
C ASP A 98 -10.43 -9.68 -13.91
N GLU A 99 -9.49 -10.46 -13.35
CA GLU A 99 -9.81 -11.44 -12.32
C GLU A 99 -9.28 -10.99 -10.95
N VAL A 100 -8.01 -10.57 -10.86
CA VAL A 100 -7.38 -10.30 -9.55
C VAL A 100 -7.71 -8.90 -9.01
N PHE A 101 -7.69 -7.87 -9.85
CA PHE A 101 -7.98 -6.48 -9.44
C PHE A 101 -9.47 -6.17 -9.27
N THR A 102 -10.23 -7.15 -8.80
CA THR A 102 -11.66 -7.06 -8.49
C THR A 102 -11.89 -7.01 -6.98
N GLU A 103 -12.99 -6.40 -6.54
CA GLU A 103 -13.36 -6.36 -5.11
C GLU A 103 -13.63 -7.77 -4.57
N GLU A 104 -14.20 -8.65 -5.40
CA GLU A 104 -14.43 -10.06 -5.04
C GLU A 104 -13.12 -10.78 -4.70
N MET A 105 -12.05 -10.47 -5.42
CA MET A 105 -10.72 -11.07 -5.19
C MET A 105 -9.88 -10.32 -4.15
N GLY A 106 -10.44 -9.31 -3.50
CA GLY A 106 -9.83 -8.62 -2.36
C GLY A 106 -9.19 -7.27 -2.67
N THR A 107 -9.39 -6.74 -3.87
CA THR A 107 -9.00 -5.36 -4.19
C THR A 107 -9.82 -4.39 -3.39
N ARG A 108 -9.19 -3.33 -2.86
CA ARG A 108 -9.90 -2.32 -2.09
C ARG A 108 -10.65 -1.35 -3.01
N PRO A 109 -11.86 -0.91 -2.61
CA PRO A 109 -12.63 0.05 -3.40
C PRO A 109 -11.85 1.34 -3.64
N ALA A 110 -12.13 2.00 -4.77
CA ALA A 110 -11.44 3.23 -5.17
C ALA A 110 -11.51 4.35 -4.13
N THR A 111 -12.54 4.37 -3.28
CA THR A 111 -12.71 5.33 -2.18
C THR A 111 -11.60 5.28 -1.13
N PHE A 112 -10.90 4.15 -1.00
CA PHE A 112 -9.75 4.03 -0.08
C PHE A 112 -8.45 4.60 -0.67
N ASN A 113 -8.42 4.92 -1.97
CA ASN A 113 -7.26 5.47 -2.67
C ASN A 113 -5.96 4.64 -2.46
N ILE A 114 -6.11 3.33 -2.55
CA ILE A 114 -5.01 2.36 -2.42
C ILE A 114 -4.38 2.15 -3.81
N PRO A 115 -3.06 2.33 -3.95
CA PRO A 115 -2.36 2.03 -5.19
C PRO A 115 -2.46 0.55 -5.55
N LYS A 116 -2.72 0.28 -6.83
CA LYS A 116 -2.69 -1.06 -7.41
C LYS A 116 -1.37 -1.24 -8.13
N VAL A 117 -0.57 -2.20 -7.69
CA VAL A 117 0.79 -2.41 -8.21
C VAL A 117 0.94 -3.83 -8.72
N VAL A 118 1.57 -3.98 -9.88
CA VAL A 118 1.99 -5.26 -10.46
C VAL A 118 3.50 -5.29 -10.55
N ILE A 119 4.11 -6.39 -10.11
CA ILE A 119 5.51 -6.70 -10.39
C ILE A 119 5.55 -7.92 -11.31
N VAL A 120 5.94 -7.70 -12.56
CA VAL A 120 6.14 -8.77 -13.55
C VAL A 120 7.58 -9.24 -13.49
N VAL A 121 7.82 -10.52 -13.24
CA VAL A 121 9.16 -11.14 -13.26
C VAL A 121 9.25 -12.10 -14.43
N THR A 122 10.11 -11.82 -15.42
CA THR A 122 10.26 -12.64 -16.64
C THR A 122 11.71 -12.69 -17.13
N ASP A 123 12.11 -13.81 -17.75
CA ASP A 123 13.39 -13.97 -18.46
C ASP A 123 13.27 -14.00 -19.98
N GLY A 124 12.03 -13.92 -20.47
CA GLY A 124 11.69 -14.29 -21.83
C GLY A 124 11.11 -13.14 -22.63
N ARG A 125 11.06 -13.35 -23.95
CA ARG A 125 10.27 -12.50 -24.85
C ARG A 125 8.82 -13.01 -24.84
N PRO A 126 7.83 -12.13 -24.61
CA PRO A 126 6.41 -12.49 -24.73
C PRO A 126 6.08 -13.08 -26.11
N GLN A 127 5.20 -14.07 -26.12
CA GLN A 127 4.70 -14.73 -27.34
C GLN A 127 3.33 -14.18 -27.79
N ASP A 128 2.79 -13.22 -27.05
CA ASP A 128 1.54 -12.50 -27.30
C ASP A 128 1.76 -10.97 -27.31
N GLN A 129 0.67 -10.23 -27.55
CA GLN A 129 0.71 -8.77 -27.57
C GLN A 129 0.65 -8.20 -26.16
N VAL A 130 1.73 -7.52 -25.74
CA VAL A 130 1.82 -6.92 -24.40
C VAL A 130 1.54 -5.42 -24.36
N GLN A 131 1.68 -4.71 -25.49
CA GLN A 131 1.65 -3.25 -25.51
C GLN A 131 0.27 -2.70 -25.15
N ASP A 132 -0.79 -3.19 -25.81
CA ASP A 132 -2.15 -2.65 -25.65
C ASP A 132 -2.75 -3.01 -24.28
N VAL A 133 -2.49 -4.23 -23.80
CA VAL A 133 -2.91 -4.68 -22.47
C VAL A 133 -2.18 -3.92 -21.36
N ALA A 134 -0.86 -3.71 -21.48
CA ALA A 134 -0.13 -2.91 -20.51
C ALA A 134 -0.58 -1.45 -20.52
N ALA A 135 -0.87 -0.87 -21.69
CA ALA A 135 -1.46 0.47 -21.78
C ALA A 135 -2.84 0.55 -21.12
N SER A 136 -3.66 -0.49 -21.28
CA SER A 136 -4.98 -0.59 -20.63
C SER A 136 -4.85 -0.70 -19.11
N ALA A 137 -3.92 -1.52 -18.62
CA ALA A 137 -3.61 -1.63 -17.19
C ALA A 137 -3.18 -0.28 -16.59
N ARG A 138 -2.23 0.41 -17.24
CA ARG A 138 -1.78 1.75 -16.79
C ARG A 138 -2.92 2.77 -16.79
N THR A 139 -3.78 2.75 -17.82
CA THR A 139 -4.95 3.63 -17.90
C THR A 139 -5.97 3.32 -16.79
N ALA A 140 -6.06 2.07 -16.35
CA ALA A 140 -6.88 1.65 -15.22
C ALA A 140 -6.27 1.99 -13.84
N GLY A 141 -5.13 2.71 -13.81
CA GLY A 141 -4.44 3.11 -12.59
C GLY A 141 -3.63 1.98 -11.93
N ILE A 142 -3.26 0.95 -12.70
CA ILE A 142 -2.37 -0.12 -12.25
C ILE A 142 -0.93 0.26 -12.63
N GLU A 143 -0.09 0.39 -11.62
CA GLU A 143 1.34 0.67 -11.77
C GLU A 143 2.10 -0.63 -12.01
N ILE A 144 2.85 -0.69 -13.12
CA ILE A 144 3.56 -1.90 -13.55
C ILE A 144 5.07 -1.71 -13.40
N TYR A 145 5.67 -2.55 -12.58
CA TYR A 145 7.11 -2.74 -12.49
C TYR A 145 7.52 -3.98 -13.27
N ALA A 146 8.46 -3.84 -14.20
CA ALA A 146 8.97 -4.93 -15.02
C ALA A 146 10.36 -5.35 -14.55
N VAL A 147 10.49 -6.60 -14.12
CA VAL A 147 11.74 -7.23 -13.67
C VAL A 147 12.18 -8.23 -14.73
N GLY A 148 13.19 -7.84 -15.51
CA GLY A 148 13.86 -8.69 -16.47
C GLY A 148 15.03 -9.45 -15.86
N VAL A 149 15.15 -10.73 -16.17
CA VAL A 149 16.26 -11.60 -15.73
C VAL A 149 16.97 -12.26 -16.92
N ASP A 150 18.29 -12.41 -16.86
CA ASP A 150 19.13 -13.11 -17.86
C ASP A 150 18.93 -12.62 -19.30
N ARG A 151 18.00 -13.20 -20.06
CA ARG A 151 17.77 -12.93 -21.49
C ARG A 151 16.51 -12.12 -21.75
N ALA A 152 15.96 -11.49 -20.73
CA ALA A 152 14.74 -10.70 -20.85
C ALA A 152 14.87 -9.61 -21.94
N ASP A 153 13.84 -9.52 -22.78
CA ASP A 153 13.82 -8.56 -23.88
C ASP A 153 13.52 -7.15 -23.36
N MET A 154 14.55 -6.29 -23.35
CA MET A 154 14.43 -4.92 -22.83
C MET A 154 13.36 -4.08 -23.55
N GLN A 155 13.07 -4.35 -24.83
CA GLN A 155 12.01 -3.62 -25.52
C GLN A 155 10.63 -4.01 -24.99
N SER A 156 10.41 -5.31 -24.77
CA SER A 156 9.20 -5.84 -24.14
C SER A 156 9.01 -5.28 -22.72
N LEU A 157 10.07 -5.23 -21.91
CA LEU A 157 10.00 -4.63 -20.56
C LEU A 157 9.58 -3.17 -20.60
N ARG A 158 10.10 -2.38 -21.56
CA ARG A 158 9.75 -0.96 -21.72
C ARG A 158 8.30 -0.72 -22.09
N VAL A 159 7.73 -1.55 -22.97
CA VAL A 159 6.32 -1.37 -23.36
C VAL A 159 5.34 -1.82 -22.27
N MET A 160 5.78 -2.71 -21.38
CA MET A 160 4.99 -3.18 -20.23
C MET A 160 5.03 -2.22 -19.05
N ALA A 161 6.22 -1.76 -18.66
CA ALA A 161 6.43 -0.94 -17.48
C ALA A 161 5.67 0.40 -17.52
N SER A 162 5.43 0.96 -16.34
CA SER A 162 4.93 2.33 -16.18
C SER A 162 6.05 3.36 -16.29
N GLU A 163 5.69 4.62 -16.55
CA GLU A 163 6.64 5.73 -16.55
C GLU A 163 6.82 6.27 -15.12
N PRO A 164 8.02 6.75 -14.73
CA PRO A 164 9.23 6.81 -15.55
C PRO A 164 9.97 5.46 -15.62
N LEU A 165 10.44 5.08 -16.81
CA LEU A 165 11.00 3.74 -17.06
C LEU A 165 12.23 3.39 -16.20
N ASP A 166 13.03 4.36 -15.77
CA ASP A 166 14.22 4.17 -14.93
C ASP A 166 13.88 3.82 -13.47
N GLU A 167 12.66 4.13 -13.03
CA GLU A 167 12.11 3.72 -11.73
C GLU A 167 11.35 2.39 -11.82
N HIS A 168 10.78 2.07 -12.98
CA HIS A 168 9.86 0.94 -13.16
C HIS A 168 10.45 -0.29 -13.85
N ILE A 169 11.63 -0.18 -14.45
CA ILE A 169 12.33 -1.31 -15.05
C ILE A 169 13.52 -1.70 -14.20
N PHE A 170 13.58 -2.98 -13.85
CA PHE A 170 14.76 -3.57 -13.23
C PHE A 170 15.25 -4.70 -14.11
N TYR A 171 16.55 -4.70 -14.37
CA TYR A 171 17.19 -5.78 -15.09
C TYR A 171 18.29 -6.36 -14.22
N VAL A 172 18.32 -7.69 -14.12
CA VAL A 172 19.39 -8.42 -13.44
C VAL A 172 19.97 -9.47 -14.38
N GLU A 173 21.30 -9.53 -14.43
CA GLU A 173 22.01 -10.45 -15.34
C GLU A 173 21.74 -11.92 -15.01
N THR A 174 21.44 -12.25 -13.76
CA THR A 174 21.13 -13.62 -13.36
C THR A 174 20.09 -13.66 -12.23
N TYR A 175 19.39 -14.80 -12.14
CA TYR A 175 18.50 -15.10 -11.02
C TYR A 175 19.20 -15.10 -9.65
N GLY A 176 20.52 -15.26 -9.58
CA GLY A 176 21.26 -15.17 -8.31
C GLY A 176 21.31 -13.75 -7.74
N VAL A 177 21.06 -12.74 -8.57
CA VAL A 177 21.15 -11.31 -8.19
C VAL A 177 19.77 -10.69 -7.97
N ILE A 178 18.69 -11.37 -8.38
CA ILE A 178 17.31 -10.87 -8.26
C ILE A 178 16.94 -10.49 -6.82
N GLU A 179 17.53 -11.18 -5.83
CA GLU A 179 17.33 -10.87 -4.41
C GLU A 179 17.78 -9.46 -4.02
N LYS A 180 18.73 -8.86 -4.75
CA LYS A 180 19.17 -7.47 -4.51
C LYS A 180 18.07 -6.45 -4.84
N LEU A 181 17.10 -6.81 -5.67
CA LEU A 181 15.95 -5.94 -5.95
C LEU A 181 15.08 -5.75 -4.71
N THR A 182 15.16 -6.66 -3.73
CA THR A 182 14.42 -6.57 -2.47
C THR A 182 14.68 -5.24 -1.76
N SER A 183 15.92 -4.76 -1.70
CA SER A 183 16.21 -3.47 -1.07
C SER A 183 15.67 -2.31 -1.91
N LYS A 184 15.75 -2.39 -3.23
CA LYS A 184 15.27 -1.32 -4.12
C LYS A 184 13.76 -1.17 -4.01
N PHE A 185 13.01 -2.28 -4.12
CA PHE A 185 11.55 -2.27 -3.94
C PHE A 185 11.13 -1.91 -2.52
N ARG A 186 11.87 -2.36 -1.50
CA ARG A 186 11.64 -1.90 -0.12
C ARG A 186 11.70 -0.39 -0.09
N ASP A 187 12.75 0.22 -0.63
CA ASP A 187 12.93 1.67 -0.60
C ASP A 187 11.86 2.39 -1.46
N THR A 188 11.44 1.81 -2.59
CA THR A 188 10.34 2.31 -3.44
C THR A 188 8.99 2.30 -2.72
N PHE A 189 8.64 1.22 -2.03
CA PHE A 189 7.36 1.09 -1.32
C PHE A 189 7.40 1.62 0.11
N CYS A 190 8.60 2.01 0.56
CA CYS A 190 8.81 2.65 1.84
C CYS A 190 8.27 4.08 1.80
N ALA A 191 7.13 4.29 2.44
CA ALA A 191 6.74 5.62 2.83
C ALA A 191 7.59 6.03 4.04
N VAL A 192 8.44 7.04 3.86
CA VAL A 192 9.15 7.66 4.99
C VAL A 192 8.12 8.10 6.02
N ASN A 193 8.22 7.59 7.24
CA ASN A 193 7.37 8.03 8.33
C ASN A 193 7.89 9.37 8.85
N VAL A 194 7.42 10.47 8.23
CA VAL A 194 7.81 11.83 8.59
C VAL A 194 7.51 12.14 10.07
N CYS A 195 6.42 11.57 10.61
CA CYS A 195 6.09 11.70 12.03
C CYS A 195 7.13 11.04 12.95
N ALA A 196 7.67 9.87 12.56
CA ALA A 196 8.70 9.18 13.34
C ALA A 196 10.08 9.85 13.25
N LEU A 197 10.32 10.63 12.18
CA LEU A 197 11.55 11.41 12.02
C LEU A 197 11.53 12.73 12.79
N GLY A 198 10.36 13.19 13.25
CA GLY A 198 10.21 14.49 13.92
C GLY A 198 10.46 15.69 13.01
N THR A 199 10.39 15.51 11.68
CA THR A 199 10.62 16.56 10.68
C THR A 199 9.33 17.24 10.21
N HIS A 200 8.22 17.02 10.92
CA HIS A 200 6.92 17.66 10.66
C HIS A 200 6.74 18.93 11.49
N ASP A 201 5.76 19.75 11.11
CA ASP A 201 5.43 21.03 11.75
C ASP A 201 4.00 21.09 12.32
N CYS A 202 3.39 19.92 12.58
CA CYS A 202 2.13 19.82 13.30
C CYS A 202 2.24 20.32 14.74
N GLU A 203 1.29 21.17 15.17
CA GLU A 203 1.24 21.67 16.54
C GLU A 203 0.93 20.57 17.57
N GLN A 204 0.01 19.65 17.24
CA GLN A 204 -0.49 18.64 18.18
C GLN A 204 -0.23 17.21 17.69
N VAL A 205 -1.03 16.71 16.76
CA VAL A 205 -0.96 15.31 16.31
C VAL A 205 -0.39 15.26 14.90
N CYS A 206 0.60 14.40 14.67
CA CYS A 206 1.11 14.08 13.34
C CYS A 206 0.61 12.71 12.92
N VAL A 207 -0.03 12.65 11.75
CA VAL A 207 -0.52 11.41 11.13
C VAL A 207 0.30 11.16 9.87
N SER A 208 1.09 10.08 9.87
CA SER A 208 1.91 9.71 8.71
C SER A 208 1.01 9.31 7.54
N ASN A 209 1.31 9.83 6.35
CA ASN A 209 0.55 9.58 5.14
C ASN A 209 1.47 9.36 3.94
N GLY A 210 1.87 8.10 3.72
CA GLY A 210 2.44 7.66 2.44
C GLY A 210 3.71 8.40 1.99
N GLY A 211 4.58 8.82 2.93
CA GLY A 211 5.79 9.59 2.66
C GLY A 211 5.65 11.08 2.99
N SER A 212 4.42 11.53 3.26
CA SER A 212 4.10 12.85 3.82
C SER A 212 3.49 12.71 5.21
N TYR A 213 2.96 13.80 5.75
CA TYR A 213 2.17 13.80 6.97
C TYR A 213 0.96 14.73 6.83
N LEU A 214 -0.08 14.44 7.60
CA LEU A 214 -1.19 15.34 7.88
C LEU A 214 -1.14 15.70 9.36
N CYS A 215 -1.50 16.94 9.69
CA CYS A 215 -1.69 17.32 11.08
C CYS A 215 -3.15 17.10 11.50
N ASP A 216 -3.31 16.62 12.71
CA ASP A 216 -4.60 16.46 13.36
C ASP A 216 -4.53 17.10 14.76
N CYS A 217 -5.68 17.26 15.40
CA CYS A 217 -5.79 17.90 16.69
C CYS A 217 -6.28 16.93 17.77
N TYR A 218 -5.96 17.23 19.02
CA TYR A 218 -6.54 16.51 20.14
C TYR A 218 -8.06 16.69 20.21
N GLU A 219 -8.73 15.79 20.92
CA GLU A 219 -10.17 15.91 21.16
C GLU A 219 -10.50 17.28 21.78
N GLY A 220 -11.54 17.93 21.26
CA GLY A 220 -11.90 19.30 21.67
C GLY A 220 -11.22 20.41 20.85
N TYR A 221 -10.39 20.10 19.87
CA TYR A 221 -9.74 21.07 18.99
C TYR A 221 -10.15 20.87 17.53
N THR A 222 -10.03 21.93 16.73
CA THR A 222 -10.26 21.92 15.29
C THR A 222 -9.02 22.38 14.56
N LEU A 223 -8.65 21.66 13.50
CA LEU A 223 -7.52 22.01 12.65
C LEU A 223 -7.81 23.29 11.86
N ASN A 224 -6.87 24.23 11.91
CA ASN A 224 -6.99 25.52 11.25
C ASN A 224 -6.78 25.42 9.73
N ALA A 225 -7.08 26.51 9.02
CA ALA A 225 -6.96 26.59 7.57
C ALA A 225 -5.52 26.40 7.05
N ASP A 226 -4.51 26.63 7.90
CA ASP A 226 -3.11 26.37 7.60
C ASP A 226 -2.74 24.88 7.60
N LYS A 227 -3.67 24.02 8.04
CA LYS A 227 -3.53 22.56 8.17
C LYS A 227 -2.40 22.13 9.11
N ARG A 228 -1.97 23.00 10.03
CA ARG A 228 -0.84 22.77 10.93
C ARG A 228 -1.16 23.10 12.38
N THR A 229 -1.88 24.19 12.61
CA THR A 229 -2.24 24.65 13.95
C THR A 229 -3.66 24.24 14.34
N CYS A 230 -3.90 24.17 15.64
CA CYS A 230 -5.14 23.71 16.24
C CYS A 230 -5.74 24.80 17.12
N SER A 231 -7.03 25.06 16.96
CA SER A 231 -7.76 25.98 17.83
C SER A 231 -8.81 25.23 18.64
N ALA A 232 -8.91 25.60 19.92
CA ALA A 232 -9.91 25.03 20.81
C ALA A 232 -11.31 25.23 20.21
N ARG A 233 -12.05 24.13 20.08
CA ARG A 233 -13.45 24.18 19.65
C ARG A 233 -14.25 24.90 20.73
N ASP A 234 -15.10 25.84 20.32
CA ASP A 234 -16.09 26.41 21.22
C ASP A 234 -17.15 25.35 21.54
N MET A 235 -17.06 24.79 22.74
CA MET A 235 -17.95 23.73 23.23
C MET A 235 -19.29 24.30 23.69
N CYS A 236 -19.38 25.61 23.96
CA CYS A 236 -20.60 26.29 24.36
C CYS A 236 -21.45 26.71 23.16
N ALA A 237 -20.85 27.06 22.01
CA ALA A 237 -21.57 27.51 20.81
C ALA A 237 -22.69 26.57 20.30
N PRO A 238 -22.55 25.23 20.33
CA PRO A 238 -23.62 24.31 19.92
C PRO A 238 -24.82 24.25 20.88
N GLY A 239 -24.71 24.82 22.09
CA GLY A 239 -25.76 24.75 23.13
C GLY A 239 -25.99 23.35 23.71
N ARG A 240 -25.03 22.42 23.56
CA ARG A 240 -25.11 21.03 24.04
C ARG A 240 -24.26 20.81 25.30
N HIS A 241 -24.28 21.76 26.23
CA HIS A 241 -23.56 21.69 27.49
C HIS A 241 -24.53 21.42 28.66
N GLU A 242 -24.00 20.89 29.76
CA GLU A 242 -24.80 20.55 30.94
C GLU A 242 -24.78 21.63 32.03
N CYS A 243 -24.27 22.82 31.71
CA CYS A 243 -24.27 23.95 32.65
C CYS A 243 -25.69 24.46 32.89
N ASP A 244 -26.03 24.64 34.17
CA ASP A 244 -27.31 25.19 34.64
C ASP A 244 -27.47 26.67 34.25
N GLN A 245 -26.39 27.44 34.30
CA GLN A 245 -26.41 28.89 34.04
C GLN A 245 -25.46 29.29 32.90
N ILE A 246 -24.18 29.47 33.19
CA ILE A 246 -23.20 30.02 32.24
C ILE A 246 -22.26 28.89 31.79
N CYS A 247 -22.02 28.78 30.48
CA CYS A 247 -21.00 27.91 29.90
C CYS A 247 -19.83 28.77 29.41
N VAL A 248 -18.62 28.41 29.83
CA VAL A 248 -17.37 29.05 29.42
C VAL A 248 -16.47 28.01 28.75
N SER A 249 -16.21 28.19 27.47
CA SER A 249 -15.26 27.33 26.73
C SER A 249 -13.84 27.51 27.26
N ASN A 250 -13.14 26.40 27.50
CA ASN A 250 -11.79 26.38 28.06
C ASN A 250 -10.95 25.28 27.39
N ASN A 251 -9.99 25.68 26.54
CA ASN A 251 -8.96 24.81 25.96
C ASN A 251 -9.46 23.46 25.43
N GLY A 252 -10.56 23.47 24.67
CA GLY A 252 -11.18 22.30 24.06
C GLY A 252 -12.18 21.55 24.95
N SER A 253 -12.39 22.03 26.18
CA SER A 253 -13.45 21.63 27.09
C SER A 253 -14.35 22.83 27.41
N TYR A 254 -15.26 22.68 28.37
CA TYR A 254 -16.02 23.79 28.94
C TYR A 254 -16.08 23.68 30.46
N VAL A 255 -16.26 24.82 31.11
CA VAL A 255 -16.51 24.96 32.54
C VAL A 255 -17.83 25.68 32.73
N CYS A 256 -18.58 25.29 33.75
CA CYS A 256 -19.81 25.98 34.13
C CYS A 256 -19.53 27.06 35.16
N GLU A 257 -20.13 28.23 34.97
CA GLU A 257 -20.09 29.34 35.90
C GLU A 257 -21.51 29.75 36.29
N CYS A 258 -21.61 30.50 37.38
CA CYS A 258 -22.88 30.96 37.92
C CYS A 258 -22.99 32.48 37.82
N TYR A 259 -24.22 32.99 37.73
CA TYR A 259 -24.51 34.41 37.84
C TYR A 259 -24.11 34.95 39.22
N GLU A 260 -23.89 36.26 39.28
CA GLU A 260 -23.54 36.95 40.52
C GLU A 260 -24.54 36.63 41.64
N GLY A 261 -24.02 36.17 42.78
CA GLY A 261 -24.82 35.77 43.95
C GLY A 261 -25.08 34.27 44.09
N TYR A 262 -24.70 33.45 43.11
CA TYR A 262 -24.80 31.99 43.15
C TYR A 262 -23.43 31.32 43.25
N THR A 263 -23.37 30.14 43.85
CA THR A 263 -22.13 29.34 44.00
C THR A 263 -22.22 28.05 43.19
N LEU A 264 -21.16 27.69 42.48
CA LEU A 264 -21.10 26.45 41.71
C LEU A 264 -21.05 25.24 42.64
N ASN A 265 -21.96 24.29 42.43
CA ASN A 265 -22.06 23.08 43.23
C ASN A 265 -20.91 22.10 42.97
N PRO A 266 -20.69 21.11 43.86
CA PRO A 266 -19.65 20.09 43.70
C PRO A 266 -19.77 19.24 42.43
N ASP A 267 -20.96 19.20 41.81
CA ASP A 267 -21.20 18.53 40.52
C ASP A 267 -20.60 19.28 39.32
N LYS A 268 -20.10 20.51 39.55
CA LYS A 268 -19.51 21.44 38.57
C LYS A 268 -20.44 21.83 37.44
N LYS A 269 -21.76 21.69 37.64
CA LYS A 269 -22.79 21.90 36.62
C LYS A 269 -23.91 22.80 37.11
N THR A 270 -24.35 22.65 38.36
CA THR A 270 -25.48 23.37 38.95
C THR A 270 -25.06 24.51 39.87
N CYS A 271 -25.93 25.50 40.03
CA CYS A 271 -25.68 26.71 40.82
C CYS A 271 -26.70 26.86 41.96
N SER A 272 -26.25 27.24 43.16
CA SER A 272 -27.12 27.51 44.34
C SER A 272 -26.76 28.76 45.11
#